data_AF-A0A562HQS6-F1
#
_entry.id   AF-A0A562HQS6-F1
#
_cell.length_a   1.000
_cell.length_b   1.000
_cell.length_c   1.000
_cell.angle_alpha   90.00
_cell.angle_beta   90.00
_cell.angle_gamma   90.00
#
_symmetry.space_group_name_H-M   'P 1'
#
loop_
_entity.id
_entity.type
_entity.pdbx_description
1 polymer ?
#
loop_
_entity_poly.entity_id
_entity_poly.type
_entity_poly.pdbx_seq_one_letter_code
_entity_poly.pdbx_strand_id
1 'polypeptide(L)'
;MSHYYPIYVELQNKPVLVVGGGTVALRKVKTLLEHGAVVRIVSPELHPELVELVDDERCLWKKKEYSADDLQDEVLVFSCTEIEEVNSAAAGDAQKSMRLINVVDDPEKCTFIVPSILERGDLSIAVSTGGSSPIVARQIRAELEEHYGEAYEDYLTLLGSWRKDVKARLTAEQKEKFWNRATDGEMLELIKNGRLDDAKGVMQKCFQSLLG
;
A
#
# COMPACT_ATOMS: atom_id res chain seq x y z
N MET A 1 -24.79 -4.13 0.84
CA MET A 1 -23.37 -4.56 0.91
C MET A 1 -22.53 -3.47 0.28
N SER A 2 -21.28 -3.29 0.71
CA SER A 2 -20.35 -2.38 0.03
C SER A 2 -20.14 -2.82 -1.43
N HIS A 3 -20.07 -1.86 -2.36
CA HIS A 3 -19.76 -2.11 -3.78
C HIS A 3 -18.24 -2.16 -4.05
N TYR A 4 -17.43 -1.94 -3.02
CA TYR A 4 -15.97 -2.01 -3.11
C TYR A 4 -15.47 -3.44 -2.95
N TYR A 5 -14.56 -3.84 -3.85
CA TYR A 5 -13.82 -5.10 -3.75
C TYR A 5 -12.42 -4.83 -3.18
N PRO A 6 -12.03 -5.42 -2.04
CA PRO A 6 -10.74 -5.15 -1.41
C PRO A 6 -9.60 -5.81 -2.18
N ILE A 7 -8.65 -5.01 -2.66
CA ILE A 7 -7.44 -5.46 -3.37
C ILE A 7 -6.24 -4.64 -2.94
N TYR A 8 -5.06 -5.24 -3.10
CA TYR A 8 -3.79 -4.53 -3.09
C TYR A 8 -3.32 -4.34 -4.53
N VAL A 9 -2.94 -3.12 -4.89
CA VAL A 9 -2.48 -2.76 -6.23
C VAL A 9 -0.97 -2.56 -6.20
N GLU A 10 -0.24 -3.28 -7.02
CA GLU A 10 1.21 -3.11 -7.16
C GLU A 10 1.52 -1.83 -7.94
N LEU A 11 2.21 -0.89 -7.29
CA LEU A 11 2.55 0.42 -7.87
C LEU A 11 4.01 0.55 -8.29
N GLN A 12 4.85 -0.46 -8.04
CA GLN A 12 6.27 -0.42 -8.41
C GLN A 12 6.43 -0.12 -9.92
N ASN A 13 7.05 1.02 -10.21
CA ASN A 13 7.27 1.56 -11.56
C ASN A 13 5.98 1.75 -12.38
N LYS A 14 4.83 1.94 -11.73
CA LYS A 14 3.54 2.18 -12.41
C LYS A 14 3.22 3.67 -12.47
N PRO A 15 2.72 4.15 -13.62
CA PRO A 15 2.36 5.55 -13.77
C PRO A 15 1.08 5.88 -12.99
N VAL A 16 1.07 6.97 -12.21
CA VAL A 16 -0.07 7.46 -11.43
C VAL A 16 -0.25 8.96 -11.69
N LEU A 17 -1.47 9.38 -12.02
CA LEU A 17 -1.80 10.79 -12.26
C LEU A 17 -2.28 11.43 -10.96
N VAL A 18 -1.73 12.60 -10.62
CA VAL A 18 -2.22 13.47 -9.55
C VAL A 18 -2.59 14.82 -10.16
N VAL A 19 -3.88 15.15 -10.12
CA VAL A 19 -4.41 16.44 -10.58
C VAL A 19 -4.50 17.38 -9.38
N GLY A 20 -3.79 18.50 -9.43
CA GLY A 20 -3.65 19.45 -8.33
C GLY A 20 -2.28 19.39 -7.65
N GLY A 21 -1.87 20.53 -7.09
CA GLY A 21 -0.55 20.73 -6.50
C GLY A 21 -0.58 21.22 -5.05
N GLY A 22 -1.70 21.12 -4.35
CA GLY A 22 -1.84 21.60 -2.97
C GLY A 22 -1.33 20.61 -1.90
N THR A 23 -1.62 20.90 -0.63
CA THR A 23 -1.24 20.07 0.52
C THR A 23 -1.82 18.66 0.47
N VAL A 24 -3.03 18.50 -0.08
CA VAL A 24 -3.66 17.19 -0.28
C VAL A 24 -2.86 16.35 -1.27
N ALA A 25 -2.48 16.95 -2.40
CA ALA A 25 -1.64 16.31 -3.41
C ALA A 25 -0.28 15.93 -2.81
N LEU A 26 0.36 16.81 -2.02
CA LEU A 26 1.63 16.53 -1.33
C LEU A 26 1.59 15.23 -0.54
N ARG A 27 0.55 15.04 0.29
CA ARG A 27 0.39 13.81 1.09
C ARG A 27 0.24 12.58 0.19
N LYS A 28 -0.54 12.67 -0.89
CA LYS A 28 -0.73 11.54 -1.83
C LYS A 28 0.56 11.21 -2.56
N VAL A 29 1.25 12.21 -3.09
CA VAL A 29 2.51 12.05 -3.84
C VAL A 29 3.57 11.37 -2.96
N LYS A 30 3.77 11.81 -1.71
CA LYS A 30 4.70 11.16 -0.77
C LYS A 30 4.42 9.66 -0.63
N THR A 31 3.19 9.28 -0.29
CA THR A 31 2.82 7.86 -0.13
C THR A 31 2.93 7.06 -1.42
N LEU A 32 2.57 7.64 -2.56
CA LEU A 32 2.69 6.97 -3.86
C LEU A 32 4.16 6.70 -4.23
N LEU A 33 5.06 7.66 -3.97
CA LEU A 33 6.49 7.51 -4.20
C LEU A 33 7.13 6.46 -3.26
N GLU A 34 6.68 6.38 -2.00
CA GLU A 34 7.08 5.33 -1.05
C GLU A 34 6.74 3.92 -1.60
N HIS A 35 5.61 3.79 -2.31
CA HIS A 35 5.20 2.55 -2.99
C HIS A 35 5.83 2.34 -4.38
N GLY A 36 6.80 3.18 -4.76
CA GLY A 36 7.54 3.05 -6.02
C GLY A 36 6.78 3.49 -7.27
N ALA A 37 5.69 4.25 -7.13
CA ALA A 37 4.96 4.78 -8.28
C ALA A 37 5.80 5.80 -9.08
N VAL A 38 5.51 5.90 -10.38
CA VAL A 38 5.94 7.02 -11.23
C VAL A 38 4.80 8.03 -11.25
N VAL A 39 4.92 9.08 -10.44
CA VAL A 39 3.88 10.07 -10.22
C VAL A 39 4.00 11.20 -11.24
N ARG A 40 2.90 11.46 -11.96
CA ARG A 40 2.76 12.60 -12.87
C ARG A 40 1.81 13.60 -12.23
N ILE A 41 2.28 14.80 -11.93
CA ILE A 41 1.51 15.87 -11.33
C ILE A 41 1.09 16.85 -12.42
N VAL A 42 -0.20 17.17 -12.50
CA VAL A 42 -0.73 18.22 -13.39
C VAL A 42 -1.33 19.32 -12.53
N SER A 43 -0.67 20.47 -12.51
CA SER A 43 -1.16 21.65 -11.80
C SER A 43 -0.45 22.93 -12.25
N PRO A 44 -1.13 24.09 -12.29
CA PRO A 44 -0.48 25.37 -12.59
C PRO A 44 0.60 25.76 -11.59
N GLU A 45 0.43 25.35 -10.33
CA GLU A 45 1.32 25.67 -9.21
C GLU A 45 1.45 24.45 -8.30
N LEU A 46 2.61 24.33 -7.63
CA LEU A 46 2.84 23.30 -6.62
C LEU A 46 3.12 23.94 -5.27
N HIS A 47 2.71 23.26 -4.21
CA HIS A 47 3.19 23.47 -2.87
C HIS A 47 4.73 23.40 -2.84
N PRO A 48 5.44 24.23 -2.07
CA PRO A 48 6.91 24.24 -2.06
C PRO A 48 7.54 22.86 -1.82
N GLU A 49 7.04 22.10 -0.84
CA GLU A 49 7.52 20.73 -0.59
C GLU A 49 7.24 19.74 -1.74
N LEU A 50 6.23 19.99 -2.59
CA LEU A 50 6.02 19.16 -3.79
C LEU A 50 7.08 19.44 -4.83
N VAL A 51 7.53 20.70 -4.96
CA VAL A 51 8.61 21.07 -5.89
C VAL A 51 9.90 20.32 -5.55
N GLU A 52 10.20 20.14 -4.27
CA GLU A 52 11.38 19.39 -3.79
C GLU A 52 11.33 17.90 -4.12
N LEU A 53 10.12 17.33 -4.35
CA LEU A 53 9.95 15.93 -4.71
C LEU A 53 10.04 15.67 -6.21
N VAL A 54 9.95 16.71 -7.05
CA VAL A 54 10.06 16.59 -8.50
C VAL A 54 11.52 16.28 -8.87
N ASP A 55 11.74 15.13 -9.50
CA ASP A 55 13.06 14.63 -9.89
C ASP A 55 13.17 14.31 -11.39
N ASP A 56 12.11 14.57 -12.16
CA ASP A 56 11.98 14.26 -13.60
C ASP A 56 12.18 12.77 -13.97
N GLU A 57 12.21 11.88 -12.98
CA GLU A 57 12.35 10.43 -13.17
C GLU A 57 11.13 9.68 -12.62
N ARG A 58 10.86 9.83 -11.32
CA ARG A 58 9.75 9.19 -10.61
C ARG A 58 8.67 10.18 -10.23
N CYS A 59 8.97 11.47 -10.16
CA CYS A 59 7.99 12.52 -9.93
C CYS A 59 8.15 13.59 -11.01
N LEU A 60 7.17 13.65 -11.92
CA LEU A 60 7.16 14.56 -13.05
C LEU A 60 6.08 15.62 -12.86
N TRP A 61 6.38 16.88 -13.17
CA TRP A 61 5.41 17.96 -13.09
C TRP A 61 5.11 18.58 -14.46
N LYS A 62 3.83 18.60 -14.82
CA LYS A 62 3.30 19.39 -15.93
C LYS A 62 2.67 20.67 -15.37
N LYS A 63 3.37 21.79 -15.56
CA LYS A 63 2.91 23.13 -15.16
C LYS A 63 1.81 23.66 -16.10
N LYS A 64 0.58 23.21 -15.89
CA LYS A 64 -0.61 23.59 -16.67
C LYS A 64 -1.90 23.27 -15.91
N GLU A 65 -3.02 23.78 -16.40
CA GLU A 65 -4.35 23.29 -16.02
C GLU A 65 -4.60 21.89 -16.59
N TYR A 66 -5.47 21.12 -15.92
CA TYR A 66 -5.84 19.78 -16.35
C TYR A 66 -6.61 19.78 -17.68
N SER A 67 -6.36 18.77 -18.50
CA SER A 67 -7.10 18.46 -19.72
C SER A 67 -7.21 16.94 -19.90
N ALA A 68 -8.20 16.48 -20.68
CA ALA A 68 -8.39 15.05 -20.95
C ALA A 68 -7.14 14.35 -21.54
N ASP A 69 -6.30 15.08 -22.30
CA ASP A 69 -5.06 14.56 -22.88
C ASP A 69 -3.99 14.20 -21.83
N ASP A 70 -4.16 14.66 -20.58
CA ASP A 70 -3.27 14.31 -19.48
C ASP A 70 -3.57 12.90 -18.92
N LEU A 71 -4.74 12.33 -19.20
CA LEU A 71 -5.04 10.93 -18.95
C LEU A 71 -4.46 10.08 -20.08
N GLN A 72 -3.47 9.26 -19.75
CA GLN A 72 -2.75 8.43 -20.68
C GLN A 72 -2.78 6.97 -20.23
N ASP A 73 -1.67 6.46 -19.72
CA ASP A 73 -1.43 5.08 -19.34
C ASP A 73 -1.52 4.81 -17.83
N GLU A 74 -1.91 5.81 -17.03
CA GLU A 74 -1.87 5.75 -15.57
C GLU A 74 -2.79 4.66 -14.99
N VAL A 75 -2.30 3.91 -14.00
CA VAL A 75 -3.08 2.85 -13.35
C VAL A 75 -4.09 3.40 -12.34
N LEU A 76 -3.75 4.53 -11.71
CA LEU A 76 -4.59 5.25 -10.75
C LEU A 76 -4.56 6.75 -11.06
N VAL A 77 -5.66 7.42 -10.73
CA VAL A 77 -5.82 8.87 -10.84
C VAL A 77 -6.29 9.42 -9.49
N PHE A 78 -5.66 10.48 -9.03
CA PHE A 78 -6.09 11.23 -7.86
C PHE A 78 -6.43 12.66 -8.26
N SER A 79 -7.66 13.11 -8.00
CA SER A 79 -8.04 14.51 -8.16
C SER A 79 -8.05 15.17 -6.78
N CYS A 80 -7.19 16.16 -6.60
CA CYS A 80 -6.87 16.79 -5.32
C CYS A 80 -6.96 18.33 -5.42
N THR A 81 -7.87 18.84 -6.26
CA THR A 81 -8.05 20.29 -6.45
C THR A 81 -9.22 20.81 -5.63
N GLU A 82 -9.20 22.10 -5.30
CA GLU A 82 -10.34 22.82 -4.72
C GLU A 82 -11.34 23.30 -5.80
N ILE A 83 -11.09 22.96 -7.07
CA ILE A 83 -11.88 23.43 -8.22
C ILE A 83 -12.80 22.28 -8.66
N GLU A 84 -14.08 22.42 -8.35
CA GLU A 84 -15.10 21.41 -8.59
C GLU A 84 -15.21 21.03 -10.07
N GLU A 85 -15.10 22.01 -10.98
CA GLU A 85 -15.14 21.76 -12.42
C GLU A 85 -13.99 20.87 -12.89
N VAL A 86 -12.79 21.05 -12.32
CA VAL A 86 -11.61 20.22 -12.64
C VAL A 86 -11.79 18.81 -12.08
N ASN A 87 -12.27 18.69 -10.84
CA ASN A 87 -12.54 17.40 -10.21
C ASN A 87 -13.60 16.59 -10.98
N SER A 88 -14.69 17.25 -11.40
CA SER A 88 -15.74 16.66 -12.22
C SER A 88 -15.24 16.24 -13.60
N ALA A 89 -14.42 17.08 -14.26
CA ALA A 89 -13.82 16.74 -15.56
C ALA A 89 -12.90 15.51 -15.44
N ALA A 90 -11.96 15.51 -14.48
CA ALA A 90 -11.06 14.39 -14.24
C ALA A 90 -11.83 13.09 -13.93
N ALA A 91 -12.88 13.15 -13.12
CA ALA A 91 -13.74 12.00 -12.83
C ALA A 91 -14.44 11.46 -14.08
N GLY A 92 -15.08 12.33 -14.86
CA GLY A 92 -15.77 11.94 -16.08
C GLY A 92 -14.83 11.31 -17.10
N ASP A 93 -13.65 11.89 -17.32
CA ASP A 93 -12.68 11.39 -18.30
C ASP A 93 -12.04 10.07 -17.86
N ALA A 94 -11.71 9.94 -16.56
CA ALA A 94 -11.18 8.71 -16.00
C ALA A 94 -12.19 7.56 -16.13
N GLN A 95 -13.47 7.81 -15.80
CA GLN A 95 -14.53 6.81 -15.93
C GLN A 95 -14.77 6.38 -17.38
N LYS A 96 -14.81 7.32 -18.34
CA LYS A 96 -14.91 7.01 -19.77
C LYS A 96 -13.76 6.13 -20.27
N SER A 97 -12.58 6.30 -19.68
CA SER A 97 -11.35 5.58 -20.03
C SER A 97 -11.10 4.35 -19.14
N MET A 98 -12.07 3.98 -18.28
CA MET A 98 -11.97 2.87 -17.32
C MET A 98 -10.75 2.95 -16.38
N ARG A 99 -10.30 4.18 -16.08
CA ARG A 99 -9.24 4.44 -15.11
C ARG A 99 -9.84 4.54 -13.71
N LEU A 100 -9.14 3.97 -12.74
CA LEU A 100 -9.53 4.10 -11.34
C LEU A 100 -9.22 5.51 -10.85
N ILE A 101 -10.23 6.23 -10.36
CA ILE A 101 -10.09 7.59 -9.84
C ILE A 101 -10.55 7.71 -8.38
N ASN A 102 -9.79 8.48 -7.62
CA ASN A 102 -10.15 8.97 -6.29
C ASN A 102 -10.19 10.50 -6.31
N VAL A 103 -11.39 11.06 -6.18
CA VAL A 103 -11.58 12.49 -5.98
C VAL A 103 -11.62 12.75 -4.49
N VAL A 104 -10.74 13.62 -4.01
CA VAL A 104 -10.65 13.88 -2.56
C VAL A 104 -11.92 14.58 -2.09
N ASP A 105 -12.41 14.12 -0.94
CA ASP A 105 -13.62 14.61 -0.26
C ASP A 105 -14.93 14.51 -1.07
N ASP A 106 -14.92 13.83 -2.22
CA ASP A 106 -16.10 13.51 -3.03
C ASP A 106 -16.20 12.00 -3.35
N PRO A 107 -16.80 11.21 -2.45
CA PRO A 107 -16.98 9.78 -2.65
C PRO A 107 -17.86 9.40 -3.85
N GLU A 108 -18.76 10.29 -4.30
CA GLU A 108 -19.69 9.98 -5.40
C GLU A 108 -18.97 9.96 -6.75
N LYS A 109 -17.86 10.69 -6.87
CA LYS A 109 -16.99 10.72 -8.05
C LYS A 109 -15.87 9.67 -8.02
N CYS A 110 -15.71 8.95 -6.91
CA CYS A 110 -14.67 7.94 -6.75
C CYS A 110 -15.08 6.60 -7.35
N THR A 111 -14.14 5.93 -8.02
CA THR A 111 -14.27 4.51 -8.39
C THR A 111 -13.43 3.60 -7.49
N PHE A 112 -12.57 4.17 -6.65
CA PHE A 112 -11.90 3.48 -5.55
C PHE A 112 -11.74 4.38 -4.34
N ILE A 113 -11.56 3.77 -3.18
CA ILE A 113 -11.31 4.45 -1.91
C ILE A 113 -9.95 4.08 -1.36
N VAL A 114 -9.30 5.03 -0.69
CA VAL A 114 -8.08 4.78 0.07
C VAL A 114 -8.45 4.46 1.52
N PRO A 115 -8.19 3.23 2.01
CA PRO A 115 -8.52 2.82 3.37
C PRO A 115 -7.58 3.44 4.41
N SER A 116 -7.88 3.19 5.68
CA SER A 116 -6.94 3.42 6.79
C SER A 116 -5.97 2.23 6.84
N ILE A 117 -4.67 2.46 6.68
CA ILE A 117 -3.67 1.39 6.50
C ILE A 117 -2.71 1.36 7.70
N LEU A 118 -2.46 0.16 8.23
CA LEU A 118 -1.39 -0.18 9.16
C LEU A 118 -0.36 -1.02 8.43
N GLU A 119 0.92 -0.66 8.53
CA GLU A 119 2.03 -1.38 7.90
C GLU A 119 3.13 -1.74 8.92
N ARG A 120 3.67 -2.96 8.82
CA ARG A 120 4.82 -3.48 9.58
C ARG A 120 5.66 -4.36 8.65
N GLY A 121 6.64 -3.78 7.96
CA GLY A 121 7.31 -4.45 6.85
C GLY A 121 6.31 -5.03 5.85
N ASP A 122 6.36 -6.35 5.63
CA ASP A 122 5.47 -7.09 4.71
C ASP A 122 4.01 -7.25 5.21
N LEU A 123 3.71 -6.93 6.48
CA LEU A 123 2.34 -6.96 6.99
C LEU A 123 1.65 -5.65 6.63
N SER A 124 0.56 -5.73 5.86
CA SER A 124 -0.36 -4.61 5.67
C SER A 124 -1.79 -5.00 6.06
N ILE A 125 -2.44 -4.13 6.84
CA ILE A 125 -3.85 -4.25 7.21
C ILE A 125 -4.59 -2.98 6.79
N ALA A 126 -5.52 -3.14 5.85
CA ALA A 126 -6.38 -2.07 5.36
C ALA A 126 -7.76 -2.16 6.01
N VAL A 127 -8.17 -1.07 6.68
CA VAL A 127 -9.48 -0.93 7.31
C VAL A 127 -10.32 0.06 6.51
N SER A 128 -11.51 -0.37 6.08
CA SER A 128 -12.47 0.46 5.38
C SER A 128 -13.88 0.26 5.94
N THR A 129 -14.61 1.36 6.07
CA THR A 129 -16.05 1.36 6.36
C THR A 129 -16.89 1.62 5.11
N GLY A 130 -16.31 1.45 3.90
CA GLY A 130 -17.01 1.75 2.64
C GLY A 130 -17.48 3.20 2.51
N GLY A 131 -16.76 4.15 3.15
CA GLY A 131 -17.12 5.56 3.18
C GLY A 131 -18.04 6.00 4.33
N SER A 132 -18.63 5.07 5.11
CA SER A 132 -19.59 5.44 6.16
C SER A 132 -18.99 6.23 7.33
N SER A 133 -17.77 5.90 7.77
CA SER A 133 -17.08 6.64 8.84
C SER A 133 -15.55 6.47 8.74
N PRO A 134 -14.85 7.45 8.14
CA PRO A 134 -13.39 7.49 8.15
C PRO A 134 -12.80 7.51 9.57
N ILE A 135 -13.54 8.07 10.54
CA ILE A 135 -13.11 8.14 11.94
C ILE A 135 -13.08 6.73 12.54
N VAL A 136 -14.14 5.94 12.36
CA VAL A 136 -14.19 4.56 12.88
C VAL A 136 -13.14 3.68 12.20
N ALA A 137 -12.90 3.86 10.89
CA ALA A 137 -11.81 3.15 10.20
C ALA A 137 -10.43 3.42 10.85
N ARG A 138 -10.17 4.67 11.25
CA ARG A 138 -8.94 5.05 11.94
C ARG A 138 -8.86 4.49 13.35
N GLN A 139 -9.97 4.46 14.09
CA GLN A 139 -10.03 3.89 15.45
C GLN A 139 -9.74 2.39 15.43
N ILE A 140 -10.40 1.62 14.56
CA ILE A 140 -10.12 0.19 14.38
C ILE A 140 -8.68 -0.03 13.95
N ARG A 141 -8.15 0.76 13.02
CA ARG A 141 -6.73 0.69 12.64
C ARG A 141 -5.82 0.91 13.86
N ALA A 142 -6.11 1.89 14.71
CA ALA A 142 -5.32 2.17 15.92
C ALA A 142 -5.39 1.03 16.95
N GLU A 143 -6.55 0.42 17.16
CA GLU A 143 -6.69 -0.79 17.99
C GLU A 143 -5.82 -1.94 17.45
N LEU A 144 -5.78 -2.11 16.12
CA LEU A 144 -4.92 -3.12 15.49
C LEU A 144 -3.43 -2.80 15.66
N GLU A 145 -3.03 -1.53 15.79
CA GLU A 145 -1.62 -1.17 16.06
C GLU A 145 -1.13 -1.69 17.41
N GLU A 146 -2.02 -1.84 18.40
CA GLU A 146 -1.70 -2.39 19.71
C GLU A 146 -1.45 -3.90 19.66
N HIS A 147 -2.09 -4.61 18.73
CA HIS A 147 -1.99 -6.05 18.58
C HIS A 147 -0.88 -6.47 17.60
N TYR A 148 -0.69 -5.70 16.54
CA TYR A 148 0.26 -5.97 15.45
C TYR A 148 1.43 -4.97 15.50
N GLY A 149 2.29 -5.15 16.52
CA GLY A 149 3.49 -4.33 16.75
C GLY A 149 4.63 -4.60 15.76
N GLU A 150 5.76 -3.91 15.96
CA GLU A 150 6.96 -3.96 15.09
C GLU A 150 7.55 -5.37 14.94
N ALA A 151 7.41 -6.23 15.95
CA ALA A 151 7.87 -7.63 15.89
C ALA A 151 7.33 -8.42 14.68
N TYR A 152 6.21 -8.01 14.08
CA TYR A 152 5.67 -8.65 12.89
C TYR A 152 6.54 -8.45 11.64
N GLU A 153 7.30 -7.36 11.56
CA GLU A 153 8.23 -7.11 10.46
C GLU A 153 9.36 -8.16 10.46
N ASP A 154 10.05 -8.32 11.58
CA ASP A 154 11.09 -9.34 11.76
C ASP A 154 10.53 -10.76 11.57
N TYR A 155 9.33 -11.01 12.10
CA TYR A 155 8.68 -12.31 12.01
C TYR A 155 8.37 -12.70 10.56
N LEU A 156 7.76 -11.81 9.77
CA LEU A 156 7.46 -12.07 8.37
C LEU A 156 8.71 -12.12 7.50
N THR A 157 9.71 -11.26 7.78
CA THR A 157 11.01 -11.30 7.10
C THR A 157 11.69 -12.64 7.30
N LEU A 158 11.71 -13.13 8.55
CA LEU A 158 12.26 -14.44 8.87
C LEU A 158 11.51 -15.56 8.14
N LEU A 159 10.17 -15.60 8.22
CA LEU A 159 9.38 -16.60 7.48
C LEU A 159 9.63 -16.54 5.96
N GLY A 160 9.72 -15.33 5.40
CA GLY A 160 9.98 -15.07 4.00
C GLY A 160 11.32 -15.66 3.54
N SER A 161 12.37 -15.52 4.36
CA SER A 161 13.73 -16.01 4.08
C SER A 161 13.78 -17.53 3.85
N TRP A 162 12.89 -18.30 4.47
CA TRP A 162 12.84 -19.76 4.35
C TRP A 162 12.05 -20.28 3.16
N ARG A 163 11.25 -19.43 2.48
CA ARG A 163 10.37 -19.87 1.38
C ARG A 163 11.13 -20.61 0.28
N LYS A 164 12.32 -20.14 -0.08
CA LYS A 164 13.14 -20.73 -1.15
C LYS A 164 13.63 -22.14 -0.78
N ASP A 165 14.23 -22.30 0.39
CA ASP A 165 14.80 -23.58 0.84
C ASP A 165 13.72 -24.62 1.11
N VAL A 166 12.64 -24.21 1.78
CA VAL A 166 11.46 -25.06 2.04
C VAL A 166 10.83 -25.53 0.73
N LYS A 167 10.68 -24.63 -0.27
CA LYS A 167 10.14 -25.00 -1.58
C LYS A 167 11.03 -26.02 -2.30
N ALA A 168 12.33 -25.84 -2.24
CA ALA A 168 13.32 -26.63 -2.98
C ALA A 168 13.62 -28.00 -2.36
N ARG A 169 13.56 -28.13 -1.03
CA ARG A 169 14.12 -29.30 -0.33
C ARG A 169 13.11 -30.18 0.41
N LEU A 170 11.89 -29.69 0.63
CA LEU A 170 10.86 -30.43 1.38
C LEU A 170 9.75 -30.95 0.44
N THR A 171 9.16 -32.09 0.80
CA THR A 171 7.92 -32.61 0.20
C THR A 171 6.70 -31.79 0.65
N ALA A 172 5.53 -32.01 0.05
CA ALA A 172 4.30 -31.31 0.46
C ALA A 172 3.96 -31.52 1.95
N GLU A 173 4.05 -32.75 2.45
CA GLU A 173 3.79 -33.08 3.86
C GLU A 173 4.81 -32.41 4.80
N GLN A 174 6.10 -32.41 4.43
CA GLN A 174 7.15 -31.76 5.20
C GLN A 174 6.97 -30.23 5.23
N LYS A 175 6.54 -29.61 4.12
CA LYS A 175 6.23 -28.17 4.06
C LYS A 175 5.13 -27.81 5.04
N GLU A 176 4.06 -28.59 5.10
CA GLU A 176 2.96 -28.37 6.04
C GLU A 176 3.45 -28.45 7.49
N LYS A 177 4.21 -29.50 7.85
CA LYS A 177 4.81 -29.64 9.18
C LYS A 177 5.73 -28.47 9.53
N PHE A 178 6.56 -28.04 8.59
CA PHE A 178 7.48 -26.91 8.77
C PHE A 178 6.72 -25.61 9.05
N TRP A 179 5.73 -25.26 8.23
CA TRP A 179 4.99 -24.01 8.41
C TRP A 179 4.12 -24.03 9.65
N ASN A 180 3.47 -25.14 9.98
CA ASN A 180 2.72 -25.27 11.23
C ASN A 180 3.61 -25.03 12.45
N ARG A 181 4.84 -25.57 12.45
CA ARG A 181 5.81 -25.33 13.53
C ARG A 181 6.34 -23.90 13.54
N ALA A 182 6.61 -23.33 12.36
CA ALA A 182 7.09 -21.97 12.21
C ALA A 182 6.04 -20.94 12.71
N THR A 183 4.74 -21.26 12.59
CA THR A 183 3.66 -20.33 12.90
C THR A 183 2.83 -20.72 14.13
N ASP A 184 3.34 -21.57 15.02
CA ASP A 184 2.64 -22.01 16.23
C ASP A 184 2.62 -20.96 17.37
N GLY A 185 3.35 -19.85 17.20
CA GLY A 185 3.42 -18.73 18.12
C GLY A 185 4.73 -18.60 18.88
N GLU A 186 5.53 -19.67 19.03
CA GLU A 186 6.79 -19.60 19.80
C GLU A 186 7.77 -18.62 19.17
N MET A 187 7.90 -18.64 17.84
CA MET A 187 8.80 -17.75 17.12
C MET A 187 8.43 -16.29 17.29
N LEU A 188 7.14 -15.97 17.16
CA LEU A 188 6.66 -14.61 17.34
C LEU A 188 6.91 -14.14 18.78
N GLU A 189 6.71 -15.00 19.77
CA GLU A 189 6.97 -14.68 21.18
C GLU A 189 8.47 -14.46 21.45
N LEU A 190 9.34 -15.28 20.87
CA LEU A 190 10.80 -15.06 20.96
C LEU A 190 11.18 -13.70 20.35
N ILE A 191 10.66 -13.35 19.19
CA ILE A 191 10.94 -12.08 18.52
C ILE A 191 10.42 -10.90 19.37
N LYS A 192 9.19 -10.99 19.90
CA LYS A 192 8.63 -9.97 20.82
C LYS A 192 9.50 -9.74 22.05
N ASN A 193 10.20 -10.76 22.52
CA ASN A 193 11.12 -10.68 23.66
C ASN A 193 12.57 -10.35 23.25
N GLY A 194 12.81 -9.91 22.01
CA GLY A 194 14.15 -9.53 21.51
C GLY A 194 15.08 -10.72 21.24
N ARG A 195 14.56 -11.94 21.18
CA ARG A 195 15.31 -13.19 21.02
C ARG A 195 15.27 -13.71 19.58
N LEU A 196 15.63 -12.85 18.62
CA LEU A 196 15.56 -13.16 17.18
C LEU A 196 16.43 -14.37 16.80
N ASP A 197 17.63 -14.52 17.38
CA ASP A 197 18.51 -15.64 17.05
C ASP A 197 17.99 -16.98 17.57
N ASP A 198 17.27 -16.98 18.70
CA ASP A 198 16.58 -18.18 19.18
C ASP A 198 15.44 -18.57 18.24
N ALA A 199 14.67 -17.59 17.72
CA ALA A 199 13.62 -17.83 16.73
C ALA A 199 14.19 -18.42 15.43
N LYS A 200 15.32 -17.91 14.93
CA LYS A 200 16.04 -18.52 13.80
C LYS A 200 16.45 -19.96 14.11
N GLY A 201 16.95 -20.21 15.32
CA GLY A 201 17.32 -21.53 15.79
C GLY A 201 16.16 -22.53 15.80
N VAL A 202 14.94 -22.10 16.15
CA VAL A 202 13.73 -22.92 16.06
C VAL A 202 13.46 -23.37 14.63
N MET A 203 13.50 -22.45 13.65
CA MET A 203 13.30 -22.80 12.23
C MET A 203 14.38 -23.75 11.72
N GLN A 204 15.64 -23.47 12.05
CA GLN A 204 16.75 -24.29 11.58
C GLN A 204 16.66 -25.73 12.10
N LYS A 205 16.35 -25.91 13.39
CA LYS A 205 16.16 -27.25 13.99
C LYS A 205 14.98 -27.98 13.35
N CYS A 206 13.84 -27.29 13.16
CA CYS A 206 12.67 -27.87 12.52
C CYS A 206 12.99 -28.32 11.09
N PHE A 207 13.64 -27.46 10.31
CA PHE A 207 14.03 -27.75 8.94
C PHE A 207 14.93 -28.98 8.85
N GLN A 208 15.97 -29.03 9.70
CA GLN A 208 16.91 -30.16 9.74
C GLN A 208 16.22 -31.47 10.13
N SER A 209 15.27 -31.43 11.08
CA SER A 209 14.53 -32.63 11.50
C SER A 209 13.66 -33.23 10.40
N LEU A 210 13.26 -32.43 9.42
CA LEU A 210 12.42 -32.86 8.30
C LEU A 210 13.21 -33.36 7.09
N LEU A 211 14.53 -33.18 7.08
CA LEU A 211 15.41 -33.68 6.01
C LEU A 211 15.98 -35.08 6.29
N GLY A 212 15.72 -35.62 7.49
CA GLY A 212 16.13 -36.95 7.94
C GLY A 212 15.23 -38.06 7.42
#